data_AF-A0A0J9TNV2-F1
#
_entry.id   AF-A0A0J9TNV2-F1
#
_cell.length_a   1.000
_cell.length_b   1.000
_cell.length_c   1.000
_cell.angle_alpha   90.00
_cell.angle_beta   90.00
_cell.angle_gamma   90.00
#
_symmetry.space_group_name_H-M   'P 1'
#
loop_
_entity.id
_entity.type
_entity.pdbx_description
1 polymer ?
#
loop_
_entity_poly.entity_id
_entity_poly.type
_entity_poly.pdbx_seq_one_letter_code
_entity_poly.pdbx_strand_id
1 'polypeptide(L)'
;MRFQRSLAKHIPKKELDRSLVRDRISGNNSYNNVKCTSDDLSKYSQLKKKGLNDLDLYKKLYKQRYSKKNVLGKFDCYCEKKIFDKFDYINELKEKLRHDKKSFNKNLNKIFDIPLILFGLFPLIGFIIPLLKNEKFGIIQRCFNDCDIKEHLTTEGSPSTHMENYPKILIDKSTWNNIIYVDFAFTCIAVIIVLCVVLYI
;
A
#
# COMPACT_ATOMS: atom_id res chain seq x y z
N MET A 1 -68.04 2.11 17.72
CA MET A 1 -67.24 1.05 17.06
C MET A 1 -65.80 1.52 16.95
N ARG A 2 -64.85 0.76 17.50
CA ARG A 2 -63.42 1.07 17.59
C ARG A 2 -62.72 0.32 16.45
N PHE A 3 -62.11 1.03 15.51
CA PHE A 3 -61.28 0.40 14.47
C PHE A 3 -59.81 0.48 14.88
N GLN A 4 -59.22 -0.68 15.19
CA GLN A 4 -57.77 -0.85 15.28
C GLN A 4 -57.20 -0.90 13.86
N ARG A 5 -56.38 0.08 13.49
CA ARG A 5 -55.51 0.01 12.30
C ARG A 5 -54.07 -0.24 12.77
N SER A 6 -53.60 -1.46 12.56
CA SER A 6 -52.23 -1.89 12.85
C SER A 6 -51.23 -1.19 11.92
N LEU A 7 -50.27 -0.48 12.52
CA LEU A 7 -49.21 0.25 11.85
C LEU A 7 -48.06 -0.73 11.53
N ALA A 8 -48.15 -1.46 10.42
CA ALA A 8 -47.07 -2.32 9.95
C ALA A 8 -45.92 -1.45 9.37
N LYS A 9 -44.78 -1.42 10.07
CA LYS A 9 -43.53 -0.85 9.56
C LYS A 9 -42.94 -1.78 8.50
N HIS A 10 -42.96 -1.37 7.24
CA HIS A 10 -42.21 -2.02 6.17
C HIS A 10 -40.72 -1.64 6.30
N ILE A 11 -39.88 -2.56 6.73
CA ILE A 11 -38.41 -2.40 6.70
C ILE A 11 -37.98 -2.51 5.22
N PRO A 12 -37.25 -1.54 4.65
CA PRO A 12 -36.87 -1.58 3.24
C PRO A 12 -35.75 -2.60 3.02
N LYS A 13 -35.87 -3.40 1.94
CA LYS A 13 -35.00 -4.48 1.45
C LYS A 13 -33.51 -4.14 1.23
N LYS A 14 -33.05 -2.96 1.61
CA LYS A 14 -31.68 -2.45 1.38
C LYS A 14 -30.61 -3.15 2.22
N GLU A 15 -31.02 -3.85 3.28
CA GLU A 15 -30.12 -4.58 4.18
C GLU A 15 -29.73 -5.96 3.64
N LEU A 16 -30.61 -6.58 2.86
CA LEU A 16 -30.39 -7.89 2.22
C LEU A 16 -29.36 -7.82 1.08
N ASP A 17 -29.38 -6.76 0.27
CA ASP A 17 -28.39 -6.60 -0.80
C ASP A 17 -26.97 -6.35 -0.25
N ARG A 18 -26.86 -5.67 0.91
CA ARG A 18 -25.57 -5.51 1.60
C ARG A 18 -25.05 -6.82 2.18
N SER A 19 -25.93 -7.70 2.67
CA SER A 19 -25.51 -9.00 3.21
C SER A 19 -25.02 -9.91 2.10
N LEU A 20 -25.70 -9.94 0.95
CA LEU A 20 -25.32 -10.75 -0.20
C LEU A 20 -23.97 -10.34 -0.80
N VAL A 21 -23.68 -9.04 -0.90
CA VAL A 21 -22.37 -8.56 -1.36
C VAL A 21 -21.27 -8.92 -0.36
N ARG A 22 -21.55 -8.84 0.95
CA ARG A 22 -20.59 -9.19 2.01
C ARG A 22 -20.33 -10.71 2.06
N ASP A 23 -21.34 -11.54 1.87
CA ASP A 23 -21.21 -13.00 1.83
C ASP A 23 -20.41 -13.46 0.61
N ARG A 24 -20.58 -12.80 -0.56
CA ARG A 24 -19.83 -13.12 -1.77
C ARG A 24 -18.35 -12.68 -1.68
N ILE A 25 -18.05 -11.61 -0.93
CA ILE A 25 -16.66 -11.19 -0.62
C ILE A 25 -16.04 -12.10 0.47
N SER A 26 -16.83 -12.54 1.44
CA SER A 26 -16.39 -13.45 2.52
C SER A 26 -16.07 -14.86 2.00
N GLY A 27 -16.80 -15.33 0.98
CA GLY A 27 -16.61 -16.67 0.39
C GLY A 27 -15.31 -16.88 -0.38
N ASN A 28 -14.58 -15.81 -0.74
CA ASN A 28 -13.37 -15.91 -1.57
C ASN A 28 -12.07 -15.45 -0.89
N ASN A 29 -12.14 -14.97 0.36
CA ASN A 29 -10.94 -14.65 1.13
C ASN A 29 -10.40 -15.92 1.79
N SER A 30 -9.57 -16.62 1.02
CA SER A 30 -8.67 -17.70 1.48
C SER A 30 -7.59 -17.15 2.43
N TYR A 31 -8.02 -16.65 3.60
CA TYR A 31 -7.17 -16.31 4.75
C TYR A 31 -7.49 -17.25 5.91
N ASN A 32 -7.67 -18.54 5.63
CA ASN A 32 -7.88 -19.58 6.65
C ASN A 32 -6.58 -20.07 7.32
N ASN A 33 -5.45 -19.38 7.10
CA ASN A 33 -4.13 -19.84 7.57
C ASN A 33 -3.80 -19.35 8.99
N VAL A 34 -4.73 -18.73 9.70
CA VAL A 34 -4.59 -18.47 11.14
C VAL A 34 -5.37 -19.56 11.85
N LYS A 35 -4.66 -20.54 12.42
CA LYS A 35 -5.22 -21.56 13.29
C LYS A 35 -5.81 -20.85 14.53
N CYS A 36 -7.04 -20.34 14.42
CA CYS A 36 -7.77 -19.79 15.56
C CYS A 36 -7.87 -20.90 16.60
N THR A 37 -7.17 -20.72 17.71
CA THR A 37 -7.22 -21.70 18.80
C THR A 37 -8.65 -21.79 19.34
N SER A 38 -9.06 -22.93 19.89
CA SER A 38 -10.41 -23.11 20.47
C SER A 38 -10.78 -22.00 21.45
N ASP A 39 -9.79 -21.44 22.14
CA ASP A 39 -9.92 -20.32 23.08
C ASP A 39 -10.25 -18.98 22.42
N ASP A 40 -9.82 -18.77 21.17
CA ASP A 40 -10.20 -17.57 20.40
C ASP A 40 -11.67 -17.66 19.99
N LEU A 41 -12.12 -18.85 19.61
CA LEU A 41 -13.49 -19.14 19.20
C LEU A 41 -14.47 -19.08 20.38
N SER A 42 -14.04 -19.56 21.56
CA SER A 42 -14.83 -19.48 22.79
C SER A 42 -15.00 -18.03 23.24
N LYS A 43 -13.93 -17.23 23.28
CA LYS A 43 -14.02 -15.78 23.58
C LYS A 43 -14.83 -15.01 22.54
N TYR A 44 -14.67 -15.33 21.26
CA TYR A 44 -15.48 -14.77 20.18
C TYR A 44 -16.97 -15.03 20.43
N SER A 45 -17.36 -16.27 20.73
CA SER A 45 -18.76 -16.64 20.99
C SER A 45 -19.33 -15.95 22.24
N GLN A 46 -18.53 -15.80 23.30
CA GLN A 46 -18.93 -15.10 24.52
C GLN A 46 -19.13 -13.59 24.29
N LEU A 47 -18.26 -12.96 23.50
CA LEU A 47 -18.40 -11.53 23.15
C LEU A 47 -19.58 -11.31 22.20
N LYS A 48 -19.83 -12.22 21.25
CA LYS A 48 -20.99 -12.16 20.36
C LYS A 48 -22.32 -12.35 21.11
N LYS A 49 -22.35 -13.23 22.13
CA LYS A 49 -23.49 -13.38 23.05
C LYS A 49 -23.77 -12.13 23.88
N LYS A 50 -22.78 -11.25 24.10
CA LYS A 50 -22.95 -9.94 24.75
C LYS A 50 -23.54 -8.86 23.83
N GLY A 51 -23.93 -9.19 22.59
CA GLY A 51 -24.55 -8.25 21.65
C GLY A 51 -23.57 -7.22 21.06
N LEU A 52 -22.26 -7.49 21.11
CA LEU A 52 -21.26 -6.60 20.51
C LEU A 52 -21.38 -6.64 18.98
N ASN A 53 -21.31 -5.47 18.35
CA ASN A 53 -21.19 -5.35 16.91
C ASN A 53 -19.86 -5.99 16.43
N ASP A 54 -19.85 -6.50 15.20
CA ASP A 54 -18.71 -7.23 14.64
C ASP A 54 -17.41 -6.40 14.67
N LEU A 55 -17.51 -5.08 14.48
CA LEU A 55 -16.37 -4.15 14.55
C LEU A 55 -15.78 -4.06 15.97
N ASP A 56 -16.63 -3.89 16.98
CA ASP A 56 -16.19 -3.79 18.38
C ASP A 56 -15.57 -5.09 18.86
N LEU A 57 -16.12 -6.20 18.37
CA LEU A 57 -15.60 -7.52 18.63
C LEU A 57 -14.23 -7.73 17.94
N TYR A 58 -14.08 -7.28 16.68
CA TYR A 58 -12.81 -7.27 15.96
C TYR A 58 -11.73 -6.47 16.72
N LYS A 59 -12.07 -5.27 17.24
CA LYS A 59 -11.16 -4.44 18.05
C LYS A 59 -10.77 -5.09 19.37
N LYS A 60 -11.71 -5.70 20.10
CA LYS A 60 -11.43 -6.38 21.38
C LYS A 60 -10.50 -7.57 21.21
N LEU A 61 -10.66 -8.35 20.14
CA LEU A 61 -9.83 -9.52 19.86
C LEU A 61 -8.48 -9.17 19.20
N TYR A 62 -8.23 -7.90 18.85
CA TYR A 62 -6.99 -7.47 18.20
C TYR A 62 -5.74 -7.87 18.98
N LYS A 63 -5.65 -7.55 20.28
CA LYS A 63 -4.45 -7.83 21.10
C LYS A 63 -4.12 -9.33 21.16
N GLN A 64 -5.14 -10.18 21.19
CA GLN A 64 -4.99 -11.63 21.22
C GLN A 64 -4.53 -12.18 19.87
N ARG A 65 -5.08 -11.67 18.75
CA ARG A 65 -4.63 -12.04 17.40
C ARG A 65 -3.21 -11.55 17.11
N TYR A 66 -2.90 -10.32 17.50
CA TYR A 66 -1.59 -9.70 17.29
C TYR A 66 -0.47 -10.44 18.04
N SER A 67 -0.70 -10.82 19.30
CA SER A 67 0.31 -11.53 20.11
C SER A 67 0.65 -12.92 19.57
N LYS A 68 -0.31 -13.59 18.93
CA LYS A 68 -0.15 -14.95 18.36
C LYS A 68 0.44 -14.98 16.94
N LYS A 69 0.58 -13.84 16.27
CA LYS A 69 1.10 -13.77 14.88
C LYS A 69 2.65 -13.71 14.86
N ASN A 70 3.24 -14.26 13.80
CA ASN A 70 4.67 -14.11 13.49
C ASN A 70 5.01 -12.65 13.15
N VAL A 71 6.30 -12.30 13.04
CA VAL A 71 6.76 -10.91 12.78
C VAL A 71 6.08 -10.27 11.56
N LEU A 72 6.03 -10.97 10.42
CA LEU A 72 5.33 -10.50 9.23
C LEU A 72 3.81 -10.35 9.46
N GLY A 73 3.21 -11.32 10.16
CA GLY A 73 1.79 -11.29 10.49
C GLY A 73 1.42 -10.19 11.50
N LYS A 74 2.35 -9.77 12.35
CA LYS A 74 2.20 -8.61 13.24
C LYS A 74 2.23 -7.32 12.45
N PHE A 75 3.14 -7.21 11.47
CA PHE A 75 3.19 -6.05 10.59
C PHE A 75 1.89 -5.90 9.79
N ASP A 76 1.43 -6.99 9.18
CA ASP A 76 0.16 -7.06 8.46
C ASP A 76 -1.03 -6.65 9.35
N CYS A 77 -1.16 -7.27 10.53
CA CYS A 77 -2.21 -6.94 11.50
C CYS A 77 -2.14 -5.49 12.01
N TYR A 78 -0.93 -4.93 12.14
CA TYR A 78 -0.74 -3.52 12.49
C TYR A 78 -1.21 -2.58 11.37
N CYS A 79 -0.89 -2.89 10.11
CA CYS A 79 -1.37 -2.15 8.95
C CYS A 79 -2.89 -2.17 8.85
N GLU A 80 -3.53 -3.33 9.00
CA GLU A 80 -5.00 -3.45 9.04
C GLU A 80 -5.61 -2.53 10.11
N LYS A 81 -5.10 -2.61 11.35
CA LYS A 81 -5.60 -1.76 12.44
C LYS A 81 -5.45 -0.28 12.12
N LYS A 82 -4.29 0.15 11.59
CA LYS A 82 -4.05 1.55 11.24
C LYS A 82 -5.01 2.06 10.16
N ILE A 83 -5.40 1.21 9.22
CA ILE A 83 -6.41 1.52 8.20
C ILE A 83 -7.79 1.67 8.85
N PHE A 84 -8.22 0.72 9.68
CA PHE A 84 -9.51 0.80 10.37
C PHE A 84 -9.61 2.01 11.30
N ASP A 85 -8.56 2.31 12.06
CA ASP A 85 -8.52 3.48 12.95
C ASP A 85 -8.69 4.79 12.14
N LYS A 86 -8.13 4.88 10.92
CA LYS A 86 -8.37 6.02 10.02
C LYS A 86 -9.82 6.11 9.54
N PHE A 87 -10.43 4.98 9.18
CA PHE A 87 -11.85 4.95 8.78
C PHE A 87 -12.78 5.34 9.92
N ASP A 88 -12.50 4.89 11.14
CA ASP A 88 -13.25 5.29 12.33
C ASP A 88 -13.13 6.78 12.60
N TYR A 89 -11.92 7.34 12.48
CA TYR A 89 -11.70 8.78 12.60
C TYR A 89 -12.50 9.57 11.56
N ILE A 90 -12.57 9.08 10.32
CA ILE A 90 -13.38 9.68 9.25
C ILE A 90 -14.88 9.64 9.60
N ASN A 91 -15.37 8.51 10.12
CA ASN A 91 -16.76 8.39 10.56
C ASN A 91 -17.07 9.33 11.74
N GLU A 92 -16.16 9.44 12.71
CA GLU A 92 -16.32 10.36 13.84
C GLU A 92 -16.33 11.82 13.36
N LEU A 93 -15.45 12.19 12.44
CA LEU A 93 -15.46 13.50 11.80
C LEU A 93 -16.77 13.77 11.05
N LYS A 94 -17.32 12.77 10.37
CA LYS A 94 -18.59 12.87 9.64
C LYS A 94 -19.76 13.14 10.59
N GLU A 95 -19.80 12.48 11.74
CA GLU A 95 -20.84 12.72 12.75
C GLU A 95 -20.68 14.09 13.41
N LYS A 96 -19.45 14.48 13.81
CA LYS A 96 -19.18 15.80 14.42
C LYS A 96 -19.44 16.97 13.48
N LEU A 97 -19.12 16.82 12.20
CA LEU A 97 -19.21 17.87 11.18
C LEU A 97 -20.40 17.65 10.23
N ARG A 98 -21.43 16.90 10.66
CA ARG A 98 -22.60 16.54 9.84
C ARG A 98 -23.29 17.75 9.20
N HIS A 99 -23.27 18.89 9.89
CA HIS A 99 -23.88 20.14 9.43
C HIS A 99 -22.90 21.08 8.71
N ASP A 100 -21.59 20.84 8.81
CA ASP A 100 -20.55 21.65 8.17
C ASP A 100 -19.78 20.83 7.14
N LYS A 101 -20.42 20.63 5.99
CA LYS A 101 -19.87 19.87 4.85
C LYS A 101 -18.55 20.46 4.34
N LYS A 102 -18.36 21.78 4.45
CA LYS A 102 -17.14 22.46 3.98
C LYS A 102 -15.95 22.13 4.86
N SER A 103 -16.13 22.19 6.19
CA SER A 103 -15.09 21.80 7.16
C SER A 103 -14.79 20.30 7.08
N PHE A 104 -15.81 19.46 6.91
CA PHE A 104 -15.62 18.01 6.71
C PHE A 104 -14.76 17.70 5.48
N ASN A 105 -15.08 18.28 4.32
CA ASN A 105 -14.31 18.04 3.09
C ASN A 105 -12.87 18.53 3.21
N LYS A 106 -12.65 19.68 3.87
CA LYS A 106 -11.30 20.21 4.12
C LYS A 106 -10.46 19.27 5.00
N ASN A 107 -11.07 18.65 6.01
CA ASN A 107 -10.38 17.71 6.89
C ASN A 107 -10.13 16.37 6.20
N LEU A 108 -11.08 15.87 5.40
CA LEU A 108 -10.88 14.68 4.57
C LEU A 108 -9.73 14.86 3.58
N ASN A 109 -9.71 15.97 2.85
CA ASN A 109 -8.65 16.30 1.92
C ASN A 109 -7.28 16.30 2.62
N LYS A 110 -7.16 16.87 3.83
CA LYS A 110 -5.90 16.80 4.58
C LYS A 110 -5.47 15.37 4.96
N ILE A 111 -6.43 14.47 5.20
CA ILE A 111 -6.15 13.07 5.58
C ILE A 111 -5.71 12.24 4.38
N PHE A 112 -6.27 12.50 3.19
CA PHE A 112 -6.03 11.71 1.99
C PHE A 112 -5.06 12.36 1.00
N ASP A 113 -5.15 13.67 0.74
CA ASP A 113 -4.31 14.36 -0.27
C ASP A 113 -2.82 14.26 0.07
N ILE A 114 -2.44 14.58 1.31
CA ILE A 114 -1.01 14.60 1.70
C ILE A 114 -0.36 13.22 1.52
N PRO A 115 -0.90 12.12 2.09
CA PRO A 115 -0.29 10.81 1.90
C PRO A 115 -0.40 10.29 0.47
N LEU A 116 -1.44 10.66 -0.29
CA LEU A 116 -1.60 10.24 -1.68
C LEU A 116 -0.60 10.94 -2.60
N ILE A 117 -0.33 12.24 -2.37
CA ILE A 117 0.75 12.98 -3.03
C ILE A 117 2.10 12.34 -2.70
N LEU A 118 2.38 12.05 -1.43
CA LEU A 118 3.63 11.41 -1.02
C LEU A 118 3.79 10.02 -1.64
N PHE A 119 2.70 9.25 -1.76
CA PHE A 119 2.71 7.94 -2.41
C PHE A 119 2.97 8.05 -3.91
N GLY A 120 2.43 9.07 -4.58
CA GLY A 120 2.71 9.35 -5.99
C GLY A 120 4.15 9.79 -6.27
N LEU A 121 4.89 10.27 -5.26
CA LEU A 121 6.32 10.57 -5.39
C LEU A 121 7.20 9.31 -5.34
N PHE A 122 6.68 8.17 -4.86
CA PHE A 122 7.47 6.95 -4.70
C PHE A 122 8.07 6.41 -6.02
N PRO A 123 7.31 6.34 -7.14
CA PRO A 123 7.87 5.91 -8.43
C PRO A 123 8.94 6.86 -8.98
N LEU A 124 8.95 8.14 -8.58
CA LEU A 124 9.94 9.11 -9.08
C LEU A 124 11.37 8.77 -8.66
N ILE A 125 11.54 8.01 -7.57
CA ILE A 125 12.86 7.58 -7.09
C ILE A 125 13.50 6.61 -8.09
N GLY A 126 12.72 5.73 -8.72
CA GLY A 126 13.23 4.81 -9.74
C GLY A 126 13.77 5.55 -10.97
N PHE A 127 13.12 6.62 -11.39
CA PHE A 127 13.60 7.45 -12.52
C PHE A 127 15.00 8.07 -12.31
N ILE A 128 15.52 8.12 -11.09
CA ILE A 128 16.86 8.66 -10.80
C ILE A 128 17.97 7.77 -11.37
N ILE A 129 17.84 6.44 -11.32
CA ILE A 129 18.91 5.52 -11.73
C ILE A 129 19.25 5.67 -13.23
N PRO A 130 18.26 5.68 -14.15
CA PRO A 130 18.52 5.93 -15.57
C PRO A 130 19.11 7.31 -15.86
N LEU A 131 18.81 8.33 -15.03
CA LEU A 131 19.31 9.70 -15.21
C LEU A 131 20.80 9.86 -14.84
N LEU A 132 21.33 9.02 -13.95
CA LEU A 132 22.74 9.09 -13.52
C LEU A 132 23.72 8.89 -14.69
N LYS A 133 23.38 8.02 -15.64
CA LYS A 133 24.22 7.70 -16.79
C LYS A 133 23.34 7.39 -18.00
N ASN A 134 23.07 8.43 -18.79
CA ASN A 134 22.36 8.36 -20.06
C ASN A 134 23.32 8.74 -21.20
N GLU A 135 23.18 8.12 -22.37
CA GLU A 135 24.04 8.33 -23.55
C GLU A 135 24.09 9.80 -24.01
N LYS A 136 23.05 10.59 -23.70
CA LYS A 136 22.94 12.00 -24.11
C LYS A 136 23.14 13.01 -22.99
N PHE A 137 22.86 12.65 -21.73
CA PHE A 137 22.79 13.59 -20.59
C PHE A 137 23.24 12.95 -19.26
N GLY A 138 24.14 11.98 -19.30
CA GLY A 138 24.67 11.36 -18.08
C GLY A 138 25.35 12.39 -17.18
N ILE A 139 24.85 12.52 -15.95
CA ILE A 139 25.46 13.37 -14.90
C ILE A 139 26.87 12.86 -14.60
N ILE A 140 27.08 11.55 -14.67
CA ILE A 140 28.35 10.89 -14.45
C ILE A 140 29.04 10.66 -15.81
N GLN A 141 30.02 11.50 -16.13
CA GLN A 141 30.97 11.28 -17.22
C GLN A 141 32.05 10.26 -16.78
N ARG A 142 31.65 9.00 -16.56
CA ARG A 142 32.57 7.93 -16.15
C ARG A 142 32.45 6.71 -17.05
N CYS A 143 33.59 6.11 -17.39
CA CYS A 143 33.64 4.91 -18.20
C CYS A 143 33.41 3.64 -17.35
N PHE A 144 32.79 2.63 -17.95
CA PHE A 144 32.61 1.33 -17.30
C PHE A 144 33.94 0.60 -17.15
N ASN A 145 33.98 -0.40 -16.28
CA ASN A 145 35.19 -1.18 -16.01
C ASN A 145 35.70 -1.89 -17.28
N ASP A 146 34.75 -2.44 -18.05
CA ASP A 146 34.88 -3.12 -19.35
C ASP A 146 34.96 -2.15 -20.55
N CYS A 147 35.44 -0.92 -20.35
CA CYS A 147 35.59 0.04 -21.44
C CYS A 147 36.85 -0.24 -22.28
N ASP A 148 36.64 -0.60 -23.54
CA ASP A 148 37.68 -0.87 -24.55
C ASP A 148 37.76 0.22 -25.65
N ILE A 149 37.17 1.40 -25.41
CA ILE A 149 37.16 2.49 -26.38
C ILE A 149 38.57 3.07 -26.48
N LYS A 150 39.20 2.90 -27.66
CA LYS A 150 40.59 3.32 -27.92
C LYS A 150 40.84 4.80 -27.62
N GLU A 151 39.84 5.66 -27.83
CA GLU A 151 39.91 7.11 -27.57
C GLU A 151 40.02 7.44 -26.07
N HIS A 152 39.64 6.54 -25.17
CA HIS A 152 39.68 6.76 -23.73
C HIS A 152 40.92 6.12 -23.04
N LEU A 153 41.75 5.38 -23.80
CA LEU A 153 42.94 4.70 -23.30
C LEU A 153 44.18 5.58 -23.50
N THR A 154 45.12 5.56 -22.55
CA THR A 154 46.46 6.12 -22.78
C THR A 154 47.21 5.24 -23.79
N THR A 155 47.88 5.86 -24.75
CA THR A 155 48.54 5.21 -25.90
C THR A 155 49.47 4.05 -25.52
N GLU A 156 49.59 3.09 -26.45
CA GLU A 156 50.12 1.74 -26.35
C GLU A 156 51.46 1.58 -25.60
N GLY A 157 51.51 0.65 -24.64
CA GLY A 157 52.78 0.16 -24.05
C GLY A 157 52.79 -0.20 -22.55
N SER A 158 51.72 0.07 -21.81
CA SER A 158 51.57 -0.21 -20.36
C SER A 158 50.17 -0.80 -20.10
N PRO A 159 49.85 -1.45 -18.95
CA PRO A 159 48.52 -2.04 -18.74
C PRO A 159 47.46 -0.94 -18.80
N SER A 160 46.77 -0.85 -19.94
CA SER A 160 45.60 -0.03 -20.28
C SER A 160 45.05 0.89 -19.18
N THR A 161 45.80 1.95 -18.85
CA THR A 161 45.32 3.01 -17.96
C THR A 161 44.37 3.92 -18.74
N HIS A 162 43.19 4.17 -18.17
CA HIS A 162 42.23 5.12 -18.73
C HIS A 162 42.76 6.55 -18.55
N MET A 163 42.49 7.45 -19.50
CA MET A 163 42.88 8.86 -19.35
C MET A 163 42.26 9.48 -18.07
N GLU A 164 42.96 10.41 -17.42
CA GLU A 164 42.48 11.09 -16.19
C GLU A 164 41.11 11.75 -16.35
N ASN A 165 40.80 12.23 -17.56
CA ASN A 165 39.50 12.85 -17.90
C ASN A 165 38.35 11.84 -17.96
N TYR A 166 38.66 10.53 -17.98
CA TYR A 166 37.69 9.44 -18.05
C TYR A 166 38.00 8.40 -16.98
N PRO A 167 37.74 8.68 -15.69
CA PRO A 167 37.94 7.67 -14.65
C PRO A 167 37.10 6.42 -14.95
N LYS A 168 37.49 5.25 -14.42
CA LYS A 168 36.68 4.02 -14.50
C LYS A 168 35.78 3.86 -13.26
N ILE A 169 34.55 3.37 -13.43
CA ILE A 169 33.77 2.79 -12.32
C ILE A 169 34.05 1.28 -12.28
N LEU A 170 33.88 0.67 -11.10
CA LEU A 170 34.00 -0.78 -10.88
C LEU A 170 32.81 -1.59 -11.44
N ILE A 171 31.94 -0.98 -12.24
CA ILE A 171 30.72 -1.60 -12.76
C ILE A 171 30.90 -1.82 -14.26
N ASP A 172 30.56 -3.02 -14.72
CA ASP A 172 30.55 -3.37 -16.14
C ASP A 172 29.29 -2.82 -16.84
N LYS A 173 29.38 -2.56 -18.15
CA LYS A 173 28.26 -2.03 -18.94
C LYS A 173 27.04 -2.96 -18.90
N SER A 174 27.27 -4.27 -18.98
CA SER A 174 26.22 -5.29 -18.94
C SER A 174 25.49 -5.30 -17.59
N THR A 175 26.22 -5.22 -16.48
CA THR A 175 25.66 -5.13 -15.12
C THR A 175 24.82 -3.87 -14.96
N TRP A 176 25.29 -2.73 -15.46
CA TRP A 176 24.55 -1.47 -15.42
C TRP A 176 23.24 -1.54 -16.20
N ASN A 177 23.25 -2.14 -17.39
CA ASN A 177 22.04 -2.35 -18.19
C ASN A 177 21.01 -3.23 -17.47
N ASN A 178 21.48 -4.29 -16.79
CA ASN A 178 20.59 -5.15 -15.98
C ASN A 178 19.97 -4.36 -14.82
N ILE A 179 20.75 -3.52 -14.13
CA ILE A 179 20.24 -2.65 -13.06
C ILE A 179 19.16 -1.71 -13.59
N ILE A 180 19.40 -1.07 -14.74
CA ILE A 180 18.40 -0.20 -15.38
C ILE A 180 17.11 -0.98 -15.69
N TYR A 181 17.23 -2.19 -16.26
CA TYR A 181 16.04 -2.97 -16.63
C TYR A 181 15.22 -3.38 -15.41
N VAL A 182 15.88 -3.83 -14.34
CA VAL A 182 15.22 -4.20 -13.08
C VAL A 182 14.55 -2.99 -12.44
N ASP A 183 15.24 -1.85 -12.39
CA ASP A 183 14.70 -0.61 -11.85
C ASP A 183 13.53 -0.06 -12.68
N PHE A 184 13.61 -0.15 -14.01
CA PHE A 184 12.52 0.22 -14.91
C PHE A 184 11.29 -0.67 -14.66
N ALA A 185 11.47 -1.99 -14.58
CA ALA A 185 10.39 -2.92 -14.27
C ALA A 185 9.76 -2.62 -12.90
N PHE A 186 10.57 -2.37 -11.88
CA PHE A 186 10.10 -1.96 -10.55
C PHE A 186 9.29 -0.66 -10.61
N THR A 187 9.78 0.33 -11.34
CA THR A 187 9.11 1.62 -11.53
C THR A 187 7.77 1.46 -12.23
N CYS A 188 7.69 0.65 -13.30
CA CYS A 188 6.43 0.34 -13.97
C CYS A 188 5.41 -0.30 -13.03
N ILE A 189 5.83 -1.28 -12.22
CA ILE A 189 4.97 -1.93 -11.23
C ILE A 189 4.50 -0.92 -10.19
N ALA A 190 5.40 -0.08 -9.68
CA ALA A 190 5.06 0.96 -8.71
C ALA A 190 4.03 1.96 -9.28
N VAL A 191 4.20 2.40 -10.54
CA VAL A 191 3.22 3.27 -11.22
C VAL A 191 1.86 2.58 -11.35
N ILE A 192 1.82 1.31 -11.76
CA ILE A 192 0.55 0.55 -11.86
C ILE A 192 -0.13 0.46 -10.50
N ILE A 193 0.61 0.17 -9.43
CA ILE A 193 0.06 0.12 -8.07
C ILE A 193 -0.51 1.48 -7.67
N VAL A 194 0.22 2.58 -7.92
CA VAL A 194 -0.26 3.95 -7.65
C VAL A 194 -1.54 4.23 -8.42
N LEU A 195 -1.60 3.88 -9.71
CA LEU A 195 -2.81 4.06 -10.54
C LEU A 195 -3.99 3.23 -10.00
N CYS A 196 -3.77 1.98 -9.62
CA CYS A 196 -4.82 1.15 -9.02
C CYS A 196 -5.37 1.75 -7.73
N VAL A 197 -4.49 2.30 -6.87
CA VAL A 197 -4.91 2.96 -5.63
C VAL A 197 -5.70 4.23 -5.93
N VAL A 198 -5.25 5.06 -6.87
CA VAL A 198 -5.96 6.29 -7.26
C VAL A 198 -7.31 6.00 -7.90
N LEU A 199 -7.42 4.97 -8.75
CA LEU A 199 -8.69 4.58 -9.37
C LEU A 199 -9.68 3.92 -8.40
N TYR A 200 -9.18 3.36 -7.29
CA TYR A 200 -10.00 2.72 -6.27
C TYR A 200 -10.62 3.72 -5.27
N ILE A 201 -9.98 4.88 -5.08
CA ILE A 201 -10.42 5.95 -4.18
C ILE A 201 -11.49 6.81 -4.86
#